data_AF-A0A520TP92-F1
#
_entry.id   AF-A0A520TP92-F1
#
_cell.length_a   1.000
_cell.length_b   1.000
_cell.length_c   1.000
_cell.angle_alpha   90.00
_cell.angle_beta   90.00
_cell.angle_gamma   90.00
#
_symmetry.space_group_name_H-M   'P 1'
#
loop_
_entity.id
_entity.type
_entity.pdbx_description
1 polymer ?
#
loop_
_entity_poly.entity_id
_entity_poly.type
_entity_poly.pdbx_seq_one_letter_code
_entity_poly.pdbx_strand_id
1 'polypeptide(L)' 'MKTKLSFLLSIILISSCASSPPASVDDVCKIFKEKRSWYKAAKKTEKKWGIPIPVTMAIIKQESSFN' A
#
# COMPACT_ATOMS: atom_id res chain seq x y z
N MET A 1 -17.95 30.06 -21.53
CA MET A 1 -18.10 29.53 -20.15
C MET A 1 -18.28 28.01 -20.10
N LYS A 2 -19.23 27.42 -20.84
CA LYS A 2 -19.51 25.96 -20.82
C LYS A 2 -18.30 25.09 -21.17
N THR A 3 -17.47 25.50 -22.14
CA THR A 3 -16.26 24.78 -22.55
C THR A 3 -15.14 24.80 -21.48
N LYS A 4 -14.92 25.92 -20.80
CA LYS A 4 -13.97 26.00 -19.67
C LYS A 4 -14.41 25.16 -18.47
N LEU A 5 -15.73 25.11 -18.20
CA LEU A 5 -16.29 24.28 -17.14
C LEU A 5 -16.16 22.78 -17.44
N SER A 6 -16.39 22.38 -18.70
CA SER A 6 -16.21 20.99 -19.16
C SER A 6 -14.75 20.53 -19.02
N PHE A 7 -13.78 21.39 -19.38
CA PHE A 7 -12.36 21.07 -19.25
C PHE A 7 -11.91 20.89 -17.78
N LEU A 8 -12.38 21.77 -16.88
CA LEU A 8 -12.09 21.66 -15.45
C LEU A 8 -12.67 20.37 -14.84
N LEU A 9 -13.89 19.98 -15.25
CA LEU A 9 -14.52 18.74 -14.82
C LEU A 9 -13.72 17.51 -15.29
N SER A 10 -13.20 17.54 -16.51
CA SER A 10 -12.35 16.47 -17.05
C SER A 10 -11.06 16.27 -16.24
N ILE A 11 -10.42 17.35 -15.77
CA ILE A 11 -9.20 17.28 -14.94
C ILE A 11 -9.48 16.64 -13.58
N ILE A 12 -10.63 16.95 -12.98
CA ILE A 12 -11.03 16.37 -11.68
C ILE A 12 -11.27 14.86 -11.83
N LEU A 13 -11.90 14.45 -12.94
CA LEU A 13 -12.21 13.04 -13.22
C LEU A 13 -10.97 12.17 -13.42
N ILE A 14 -9.82 12.74 -13.82
CA ILE A 14 -8.57 11.99 -13.99
C ILE A 14 -7.64 12.05 -12.76
N SER A 15 -8.07 12.70 -11.67
CA SER A 15 -7.27 12.69 -10.44
C SER A 15 -7.30 11.31 -9.77
N SER A 16 -6.13 10.78 -9.41
CA SER A 16 -6.01 9.55 -8.62
C SER A 16 -5.02 9.75 -7.49
N CYS A 17 -5.20 9.02 -6.39
CA CYS A 17 -4.32 9.06 -5.24
C CYS A 17 -3.40 7.84 -5.29
N ALA A 18 -2.09 8.06 -5.30
CA ALA A 18 -1.09 7.00 -5.16
C ALA A 18 -0.60 6.96 -3.70
N SER A 19 -0.46 5.75 -3.15
CA SER A 19 0.15 5.57 -1.83
C SER A 19 1.66 5.50 -1.98
N SER A 20 2.40 6.22 -1.13
CA SER A 20 3.86 6.11 -1.12
C SER A 20 4.33 4.77 -0.55
N PRO A 21 5.42 4.20 -1.10
CA PRO A 21 6.06 3.02 -0.52
C PRO A 21 6.61 3.33 0.88
N PRO A 22 6.85 2.32 1.73
CA PRO A 22 7.48 2.49 3.04
C PRO A 22 8.89 3.07 2.93
N ALA A 23 9.28 3.93 3.88
CA ALA A 23 10.59 4.58 3.85
C ALA A 23 11.76 3.63 4.12
N SER A 24 11.53 2.54 4.85
CA SER A 24 12.53 1.53 5.19
C SER A 24 11.94 0.15 5.00
N VAL A 25 12.40 -0.53 3.94
CA VAL A 25 11.86 -1.81 3.45
C VAL A 25 12.59 -3.04 4.00
N ASP A 26 13.70 -2.83 4.72
CA ASP A 26 14.55 -3.89 5.29
C ASP A 26 14.20 -4.20 6.76
N ASP A 27 13.34 -3.37 7.37
CA ASP A 27 12.88 -3.53 8.75
C ASP A 27 11.35 -3.57 8.80
N VAL A 28 10.82 -4.77 8.98
CA VAL A 28 9.36 -5.00 9.01
C VAL A 28 8.68 -4.27 10.17
N CYS A 29 9.38 -4.05 11.28
CA CYS A 29 8.83 -3.32 12.43
C CYS A 29 8.63 -1.84 12.09
N LYS A 30 9.56 -1.24 11.32
CA LYS A 30 9.40 0.14 10.81
C LYS A 30 8.24 0.24 9.83
N ILE A 31 8.10 -0.73 8.91
CA ILE A 31 6.96 -0.78 7.98
C ILE A 31 5.63 -0.81 8.75
N PHE A 32 5.51 -1.63 9.79
CA PHE A 32 4.29 -1.69 10.59
C PHE A 32 4.02 -0.42 11.40
N LYS A 33 5.08 0.26 11.87
CA LYS A 33 4.95 1.55 12.57
C LYS A 33 4.47 2.66 11.64
N GLU A 34 5.00 2.71 10.42
CA GLU A 34 4.64 3.70 9.40
C GLU A 34 3.26 3.41 8.79
N LYS A 35 3.00 2.15 8.42
CA LYS A 35 1.79 1.72 7.70
C LYS A 35 1.05 0.64 8.49
N ARG A 36 0.41 0.99 9.60
CA ARG A 36 -0.26 0.04 10.52
C ARG A 36 -1.29 -0.91 9.88
N SER A 37 -1.88 -0.54 8.74
CA SER A 37 -2.78 -1.42 7.98
C SER A 37 -2.09 -2.70 7.52
N TRP A 38 -0.79 -2.65 7.23
CA TRP A 38 0.00 -3.83 6.83
C TRP A 38 0.05 -4.88 7.94
N TYR A 39 0.23 -4.47 9.20
CA TYR A 39 0.23 -5.43 10.31
C TYR A 39 -1.13 -6.13 10.44
N LYS A 40 -2.23 -5.37 10.30
CA LYS A 40 -3.58 -5.94 10.31
C LYS A 40 -3.79 -6.95 9.18
N ALA A 41 -3.31 -6.63 7.97
CA ALA A 41 -3.38 -7.51 6.82
C ALA A 41 -2.55 -8.77 7.03
N ALA A 42 -1.29 -8.64 7.46
CA ALA A 42 -0.40 -9.75 7.76
C ALA A 42 -0.98 -10.68 8.84
N LYS A 43 -1.53 -10.12 9.92
CA LYS A 43 -2.19 -10.91 10.98
C LYS A 43 -3.43 -11.65 10.48
N LYS A 44 -4.21 -11.04 9.58
CA LYS A 44 -5.35 -11.70 8.93
C LYS A 44 -4.91 -12.86 8.05
N THR A 45 -3.82 -12.67 7.29
CA THR A 45 -3.22 -13.73 6.45
C THR A 45 -2.71 -14.89 7.31
N GLU A 46 -1.98 -14.60 8.39
CA GLU A 46 -1.54 -15.61 9.35
C GLU A 46 -2.72 -16.38 9.94
N LYS A 47 -3.77 -15.69 10.40
CA LYS A 47 -4.97 -16.36 10.94
C LYS A 47 -5.67 -17.24 9.90
N LYS A 48 -5.68 -16.83 8.63
CA LYS A 48 -6.37 -17.54 7.56
C LYS A 48 -5.61 -18.79 7.09
N TRP A 49 -4.28 -18.71 7.02
CA TRP A 49 -3.44 -19.70 6.34
C TRP A 49 -2.39 -20.36 7.24
N GLY A 50 -2.23 -19.92 8.48
CA GLY A 50 -1.22 -20.44 9.42
C GLY A 50 0.23 -20.07 9.08
N ILE A 51 0.45 -19.19 8.11
CA ILE A 51 1.79 -18.78 7.68
C ILE A 51 2.30 -17.68 8.64
N PRO A 52 3.52 -17.81 9.20
CA PRO A 52 4.08 -16.78 10.05
C PRO A 52 4.18 -15.44 9.31
N ILE A 53 3.77 -14.36 9.98
CA ILE A 53 3.89 -12.97 9.47
C ILE A 53 5.24 -12.67 8.80
N PRO A 54 6.42 -12.96 9.41
CA PRO A 54 7.70 -12.62 8.79
C PRO A 54 7.94 -13.33 7.45
N VAL A 55 7.42 -14.55 7.27
CA VAL A 55 7.55 -15.30 6.01
C VAL A 55 6.73 -14.62 4.91
N THR A 56 5.48 -14.26 5.19
CA THR A 56 4.65 -13.51 4.24
C THR A 56 5.30 -12.18 3.86
N MET A 57 5.83 -11.44 4.84
CA MET A 57 6.47 -10.16 4.57
C MET A 57 7.77 -10.29 3.77
N ALA A 58 8.55 -11.36 4.00
CA ALA A 58 9.75 -11.66 3.22
C ALA A 58 9.43 -11.95 1.75
N ILE A 59 8.37 -12.72 1.49
CA ILE A 59 7.89 -12.97 0.12
C ILE A 59 7.49 -11.66 -0.55
N ILE A 60 6.69 -10.82 0.12
CA ILE A 60 6.26 -9.52 -0.43
C ILE A 60 7.47 -8.63 -0.74
N LYS A 61 8.47 -8.61 0.15
CA LYS A 61 9.72 -7.88 -0.09
C LYS A 61 10.45 -8.40 -1.33
N GLN A 62 10.55 -9.70 -1.51
CA GLN A 62 11.24 -10.32 -2.65
C GLN A 62 10.51 -10.08 -3.97
N GLU A 63 9.18 -10.19 -3.97
CA GLU A 63 8.37 -10.11 -5.19
C GLU A 63 8.08 -8.68 -5.63
N SER A 64 7.87 -7.74 -4.69
CA SER A 64 7.47 -6.36 -5.03
C SER A 64 8.32 -5.27 -4.41
N SER A 65 9.15 -5.57 -3.41
CA SER A 65 9.88 -4.56 -2.63
C SER A 65 9.00 -3.46 -2.02
N PHE A 66 7.70 -3.73 -1.83
CA PHE A 66 6.68 -2.79 -1.33
C PHE A 66 6.40 -1.57 -2.24
N ASN A 67 6.66 -1.71 -3.54
CA ASN A 67 6.22 -0.77 -4.58
C ASN A 67 4.82 -1.09 -5.14
#